data_AF-A0AAP0X0H7-F1
#
_entry.id   AF-A0AAP0X0H7-F1
#
_cell.length_a   1.000
_cell.length_b   1.000
_cell.length_c   1.000
_cell.angle_alpha   90.00
_cell.angle_beta   90.00
_cell.angle_gamma   90.00
#
_symmetry.space_group_name_H-M   'P 1'
#
loop_
_entity.id
_entity.type
_entity.pdbx_description
1 polymer ?
#
loop_
_entity_poly.entity_id
_entity_poly.type
_entity_poly.pdbx_seq_one_letter_code
_entity_poly.pdbx_strand_id
1 'polypeptide(L)'
;MSDVLLLTADEAEALTGIGNPILAGQELLRKGIRTKWVIVKMGAKGSILISMSSISCAPAFKVNVVDTVGCGDSFVAAIAFGFIHKMSMVNTLAIANAVGAATAMGCGAGRNVATLEQVTKLMRASNLNEDDKFWNELLSENLDAQEITFLSKTVINGTNKQLKRVSLQKVVSELLPKLESARLEGIVPS
;
A
#
# COMPACT_ATOMS: atom_id res chain seq x y z
N MET A 1 7.60 9.82 -19.59
CA MET A 1 7.45 10.25 -18.19
C MET A 1 6.18 9.66 -17.63
N SER A 2 6.17 9.20 -16.37
CA SER A 2 5.06 8.48 -15.75
C SER A 2 4.47 9.27 -14.58
N ASP A 3 3.14 9.28 -14.45
CA ASP A 3 2.43 9.88 -13.30
C ASP A 3 2.62 9.08 -11.99
N VAL A 4 2.74 7.75 -12.12
CA VAL A 4 2.89 6.81 -11.00
C VAL A 4 4.13 5.97 -11.25
N LEU A 5 5.03 5.94 -10.28
CA LEU A 5 6.22 5.09 -10.28
C LEU A 5 6.07 4.03 -9.19
N LEU A 6 6.28 2.76 -9.53
CA LEU A 6 6.23 1.65 -8.57
C LEU A 6 7.56 0.90 -8.62
N LEU A 7 8.08 0.59 -7.45
CA LEU A 7 9.36 -0.08 -7.31
C LEU A 7 9.42 -0.84 -5.98
N THR A 8 10.37 -1.75 -5.86
CA THR A 8 10.76 -2.39 -4.59
C THR A 8 11.75 -1.50 -3.84
N ALA A 9 11.97 -1.77 -2.55
CA ALA A 9 12.99 -1.06 -1.76
C ALA A 9 14.39 -1.20 -2.38
N ASP A 10 14.77 -2.41 -2.79
CA ASP A 10 16.07 -2.68 -3.41
C ASP A 10 16.24 -1.91 -4.73
N GLU A 11 15.20 -1.83 -5.56
CA GLU A 11 15.21 -1.01 -6.78
C GLU A 11 15.31 0.49 -6.45
N ALA A 12 14.68 0.95 -5.36
CA ALA A 12 14.73 2.35 -4.94
C ALA A 12 16.14 2.74 -4.50
N GLU A 13 16.76 1.88 -3.70
CA GLU A 13 18.14 2.02 -3.25
C GLU A 13 19.10 1.98 -4.44
N ALA A 14 18.95 1.01 -5.35
CA ALA A 14 19.82 0.90 -6.53
C ALA A 14 19.79 2.16 -7.42
N LEU A 15 18.64 2.83 -7.54
CA LEU A 15 18.48 4.03 -8.35
C LEU A 15 18.92 5.33 -7.66
N THR A 16 18.99 5.34 -6.33
CA THR A 16 19.21 6.58 -5.56
C THR A 16 20.47 6.56 -4.71
N GLY A 17 20.99 5.37 -4.37
CA GLY A 17 22.02 5.15 -3.36
C GLY A 17 21.51 5.33 -1.93
N ILE A 18 20.19 5.41 -1.71
CA ILE A 18 19.58 5.70 -0.41
C ILE A 18 18.87 4.44 0.11
N GLY A 19 19.35 3.89 1.23
CA GLY A 19 18.77 2.68 1.82
C GLY A 19 17.43 2.90 2.53
N ASN A 20 17.13 4.12 3.00
CA ASN A 20 15.83 4.44 3.58
C ASN A 20 14.78 4.59 2.45
N PRO A 21 13.75 3.73 2.39
CA PRO A 21 12.81 3.70 1.27
C PRO A 21 11.93 4.95 1.16
N ILE A 22 11.66 5.66 2.26
CA ILE A 22 10.92 6.92 2.23
C ILE A 22 11.77 7.99 1.55
N LEU A 23 13.02 8.15 2.01
CA LEU A 23 13.96 9.13 1.44
C LEU A 23 14.28 8.84 -0.03
N ALA A 24 14.48 7.57 -0.37
CA ALA A 24 14.66 7.14 -1.76
C ALA A 24 13.43 7.51 -2.62
N GLY A 25 12.22 7.27 -2.11
CA GLY A 25 10.97 7.63 -2.78
C GLY A 25 10.80 9.13 -2.97
N GLN A 26 11.15 9.94 -1.97
CA GLN A 26 11.13 11.40 -2.05
C GLN A 26 12.15 11.92 -3.08
N GLU A 27 13.35 11.36 -3.14
CA GLU A 27 14.37 11.76 -4.12
C GLU A 27 13.93 11.41 -5.55
N LEU A 28 13.33 10.24 -5.76
CA LEU A 28 12.75 9.86 -7.06
C LEU A 28 11.61 10.80 -7.47
N LEU A 29 10.74 11.16 -6.51
CA LEU A 29 9.65 12.10 -6.74
C LEU A 29 10.17 13.50 -7.11
N ARG A 30 11.24 13.97 -6.44
CA ARG A 30 11.89 15.25 -6.73
C ARG A 30 12.55 15.29 -8.11
N LYS A 31 13.17 14.18 -8.54
CA LYS A 31 13.75 14.04 -9.89
C LYS A 31 12.67 13.91 -10.98
N GLY A 32 11.52 13.32 -10.65
CA GLY A 32 10.41 13.09 -11.58
C GLY A 32 9.45 14.26 -11.68
N ILE A 33 9.75 15.26 -12.54
CA ILE A 33 8.97 16.52 -12.66
C ILE A 33 7.44 16.33 -12.86
N ARG A 34 6.99 15.22 -13.45
CA ARG A 34 5.54 14.89 -13.63
C ARG A 34 5.04 13.76 -12.74
N THR A 35 5.91 13.15 -11.95
CA THR A 35 5.54 12.02 -11.09
C THR A 35 4.74 12.56 -9.92
N LYS A 36 3.53 12.02 -9.75
CA LYS A 36 2.61 12.39 -8.68
C LYS A 36 2.81 11.46 -7.48
N TRP A 37 2.92 10.16 -7.76
CA TRP A 37 3.01 9.10 -6.76
C TRP A 37 4.25 8.24 -6.99
N VAL A 38 5.01 8.00 -5.93
CA VAL A 38 6.06 6.98 -5.87
C VAL A 38 5.64 5.92 -4.85
N ILE A 39 5.51 4.66 -5.26
CA ILE A 39 5.15 3.54 -4.39
C ILE A 39 6.39 2.67 -4.22
N VAL A 40 6.79 2.43 -2.96
CA VAL A 40 7.88 1.50 -2.64
C VAL A 40 7.31 0.28 -1.92
N LYS A 41 7.49 -0.90 -2.52
CA LYS A 41 7.08 -2.20 -1.99
C LYS A 41 8.21 -2.81 -1.16
N MET A 42 7.87 -3.35 0.00
CA MET A 42 8.81 -3.94 0.96
C MET A 42 8.40 -5.37 1.34
N GLY A 43 7.77 -6.09 0.40
CA GLY A 43 7.33 -7.48 0.60
C GLY A 43 6.48 -7.66 1.85
N ALA A 44 6.92 -8.54 2.75
CA ALA A 44 6.23 -8.84 4.01
C ALA A 44 6.12 -7.65 4.99
N LYS A 45 6.87 -6.56 4.78
CA LYS A 45 6.72 -5.33 5.56
C LYS A 45 5.57 -4.45 5.06
N GLY A 46 5.13 -4.62 3.82
CA GLY A 46 4.04 -3.83 3.22
C GLY A 46 4.57 -2.84 2.18
N SER A 47 4.03 -1.62 2.20
CA SER A 47 4.31 -0.62 1.18
C SER A 47 4.16 0.81 1.69
N ILE A 48 4.86 1.74 1.03
CA ILE A 48 4.73 3.18 1.23
C ILE A 48 4.34 3.86 -0.08
N LEU A 49 3.57 4.94 0.00
CA LEU A 49 3.20 5.81 -1.11
C LEU A 49 3.61 7.24 -0.75
N ILE A 50 4.49 7.82 -1.54
CA ILE A 50 5.01 9.17 -1.40
C ILE A 50 4.39 10.06 -2.46
N SER A 51 3.92 11.23 -2.05
CA SER A 51 3.49 12.33 -2.91
C SER A 51 4.18 13.63 -2.48
N MET A 52 3.97 14.72 -3.22
CA MET A 52 4.57 16.02 -2.89
C MET A 52 4.03 16.59 -1.57
N SER A 53 2.83 16.19 -1.13
CA SER A 53 2.18 16.75 0.05
C SER A 53 2.18 15.81 1.26
N SER A 54 2.21 14.51 1.05
CA SER A 54 2.05 13.53 2.13
C SER A 54 2.63 12.17 1.80
N ILE A 55 2.84 11.40 2.85
CA ILE A 55 3.27 10.00 2.82
C ILE A 55 2.14 9.14 3.39
N SER A 56 1.90 7.99 2.78
CA SER A 56 1.03 6.95 3.35
C SER A 56 1.81 5.66 3.50
N CYS A 57 1.65 5.01 4.65
CA CYS A 57 2.31 3.75 4.98
C CYS A 57 1.24 2.71 5.27
N ALA A 58 1.38 1.52 4.67
CA ALA A 58 0.50 0.40 4.92
C ALA A 58 1.32 -0.86 5.17
N PRO A 59 1.22 -1.46 6.37
CA PRO A 59 1.74 -2.79 6.64
C PRO A 59 1.13 -3.85 5.73
N ALA A 60 1.88 -4.92 5.46
CA ALA A 60 1.35 -6.09 4.73
C ALA A 60 0.30 -6.83 5.57
N PHE A 61 -0.51 -7.66 4.93
CA PHE A 61 -1.35 -8.62 5.64
C PHE A 61 -0.56 -9.90 5.93
N LYS A 62 -0.73 -10.45 7.13
CA LYS A 62 -0.17 -11.75 7.52
C LYS A 62 -1.02 -12.85 6.91
N VAL A 63 -0.45 -13.57 5.95
CA VAL A 63 -1.07 -14.69 5.23
C VAL A 63 -0.12 -15.88 5.18
N ASN A 64 -0.67 -17.07 4.94
CA ASN A 64 0.15 -18.22 4.57
C ASN A 64 0.50 -18.12 3.08
N VAL A 65 1.78 -17.93 2.77
CA VAL A 65 2.25 -17.74 1.39
C VAL A 65 2.43 -19.11 0.74
N VAL A 66 1.82 -19.28 -0.43
CA VAL A 66 1.93 -20.48 -1.28
C VAL A 66 2.85 -20.20 -2.46
N ASP A 67 2.62 -19.10 -3.18
CA ASP A 67 3.41 -18.68 -4.34
C ASP A 67 3.40 -17.15 -4.44
N THR A 68 4.54 -16.53 -4.73
CA THR A 68 4.65 -15.07 -4.89
C THR A 68 4.49 -14.59 -6.33
N VAL A 69 4.42 -15.51 -7.30
CA VAL A 69 4.26 -15.18 -8.72
C VAL A 69 2.96 -14.40 -8.94
N GLY A 70 3.04 -13.28 -9.66
CA GLY A 70 1.90 -12.40 -9.95
C GLY A 70 1.44 -11.49 -8.80
N CYS A 71 2.03 -11.59 -7.60
CA CYS A 71 1.70 -10.69 -6.48
C CYS A 71 2.01 -9.23 -6.82
N GLY A 72 3.15 -8.99 -7.47
CA GLY A 72 3.57 -7.66 -7.91
C GLY A 72 2.62 -7.05 -8.93
N ASP A 73 2.21 -7.83 -9.94
CA ASP A 73 1.28 -7.38 -10.98
C ASP A 73 -0.12 -7.11 -10.42
N SER A 74 -0.60 -8.00 -9.54
CA SER A 74 -1.89 -7.83 -8.85
C SER A 74 -1.88 -6.57 -7.98
N PHE A 75 -0.78 -6.33 -7.26
CA PHE A 75 -0.59 -5.10 -6.49
C PHE A 75 -0.61 -3.86 -7.39
N VAL A 76 0.10 -3.89 -8.53
CA VAL A 76 0.13 -2.77 -9.49
C VAL A 76 -1.27 -2.49 -10.04
N ALA A 77 -2.05 -3.52 -10.37
CA ALA A 77 -3.44 -3.37 -10.81
C ALA A 77 -4.32 -2.67 -9.77
N ALA A 78 -4.16 -3.01 -8.49
CA ALA A 78 -4.87 -2.36 -7.39
C ALA A 78 -4.41 -0.90 -7.15
N ILE A 79 -3.13 -0.58 -7.36
CA ILE A 79 -2.66 0.82 -7.34
C ILE A 79 -3.28 1.61 -8.49
N ALA A 80 -3.31 1.04 -9.70
CA ALA A 80 -3.93 1.67 -10.86
C ALA A 80 -5.42 1.94 -10.63
N PHE A 81 -6.14 0.97 -10.04
CA PHE A 81 -7.53 1.13 -9.62
C PHE A 81 -7.68 2.31 -8.63
N GLY A 82 -6.87 2.34 -7.57
CA GLY A 82 -6.92 3.42 -6.58
C GLY A 82 -6.63 4.80 -7.18
N PHE A 83 -5.66 4.88 -8.10
CA PHE A 83 -5.30 6.12 -8.79
C PHE A 83 -6.42 6.63 -9.71
N ILE A 84 -6.98 5.77 -10.56
CA ILE A 84 -8.04 6.13 -11.52
C ILE A 84 -9.32 6.56 -10.78
N HIS A 85 -9.66 5.87 -9.68
CA HIS A 85 -10.85 6.18 -8.89
C HIS A 85 -10.62 7.26 -7.81
N LYS A 86 -9.47 7.95 -7.83
CA LYS A 86 -9.12 9.04 -6.91
C LYS A 86 -9.31 8.65 -5.43
N MET A 87 -8.98 7.42 -5.10
CA MET A 87 -9.04 6.93 -3.72
C MET A 87 -7.97 7.62 -2.86
N SER A 88 -8.20 7.68 -1.55
CA SER A 88 -7.15 8.13 -0.64
C SER A 88 -5.91 7.23 -0.75
N MET A 89 -4.72 7.78 -0.53
CA MET A 89 -3.46 7.04 -0.64
C MET A 89 -3.43 5.83 0.31
N VAL A 90 -3.89 6.00 1.56
CA VAL A 90 -3.96 4.90 2.53
C VAL A 90 -4.96 3.81 2.11
N ASN A 91 -6.13 4.16 1.55
CA ASN A 91 -7.09 3.17 1.07
C ASN A 91 -6.55 2.42 -0.17
N THR A 92 -5.83 3.15 -1.04
CA THR A 92 -5.15 2.59 -2.22
C THR A 92 -4.07 1.58 -1.82
N LEU A 93 -3.23 1.92 -0.83
CA LEU A 93 -2.23 0.97 -0.33
C LEU A 93 -2.87 -0.22 0.40
N ALA A 94 -3.92 0.01 1.18
CA ALA A 94 -4.61 -1.07 1.90
C ALA A 94 -5.18 -2.12 0.94
N ILE A 95 -5.86 -1.69 -0.13
CA ILE A 95 -6.38 -2.62 -1.14
C ILE A 95 -5.25 -3.28 -1.93
N ALA A 96 -4.20 -2.54 -2.28
CA ALA A 96 -3.08 -3.11 -3.04
C ALA A 96 -2.32 -4.18 -2.24
N ASN A 97 -2.03 -3.92 -0.96
CA ASN A 97 -1.46 -4.92 -0.05
C ASN A 97 -2.39 -6.12 0.12
N ALA A 98 -3.71 -5.90 0.21
CA ALA A 98 -4.69 -6.98 0.36
C ALA A 98 -4.75 -7.87 -0.89
N VAL A 99 -4.77 -7.27 -2.08
CA VAL A 99 -4.75 -7.97 -3.37
C VAL A 99 -3.45 -8.75 -3.54
N GLY A 100 -2.30 -8.13 -3.28
CA GLY A 100 -1.01 -8.82 -3.34
C GLY A 100 -0.92 -10.01 -2.38
N ALA A 101 -1.36 -9.82 -1.12
CA ALA A 101 -1.37 -10.89 -0.12
C ALA A 101 -2.36 -12.01 -0.47
N ALA A 102 -3.54 -11.68 -1.00
CA ALA A 102 -4.52 -12.68 -1.43
C ALA A 102 -4.02 -13.48 -2.64
N THR A 103 -3.35 -12.84 -3.61
CA THR A 103 -2.70 -13.55 -4.72
C THR A 103 -1.62 -14.48 -4.19
N ALA A 104 -0.87 -14.08 -3.15
CA ALA A 104 0.18 -14.90 -2.54
C ALA A 104 -0.32 -16.21 -1.90
N MET A 105 -1.62 -16.28 -1.60
CA MET A 105 -2.26 -17.47 -1.03
C MET A 105 -2.65 -18.50 -2.10
N GLY A 106 -2.62 -18.13 -3.38
CA GLY A 106 -2.87 -19.01 -4.53
C GLY A 106 -1.57 -19.57 -5.12
N CYS A 107 -1.69 -20.43 -6.14
CA CYS A 107 -0.54 -20.98 -6.87
C CYS A 107 -0.53 -20.44 -8.31
N GLY A 108 0.59 -19.87 -8.76
CA GLY A 108 0.78 -19.33 -10.11
C GLY A 108 0.11 -17.98 -10.38
N ALA A 109 0.36 -17.41 -11.57
CA ALA A 109 -0.26 -16.18 -12.08
C ALA A 109 -1.44 -16.47 -13.05
N GLY A 110 -2.14 -15.42 -13.49
CA GLY A 110 -3.20 -15.50 -14.49
C GLY A 110 -4.58 -15.71 -13.87
N ARG A 111 -5.22 -16.87 -14.08
CA ARG A 111 -6.57 -17.16 -13.55
C ARG A 111 -6.61 -17.41 -12.04
N ASN A 112 -5.45 -17.51 -11.40
CA ASN A 112 -5.31 -17.78 -9.96
C ASN A 112 -5.01 -16.51 -9.14
N VAL A 113 -5.18 -15.32 -9.73
CA VAL A 113 -5.09 -14.05 -9.00
C VAL A 113 -6.23 -13.91 -7.98
N ALA A 114 -6.03 -13.03 -7.00
CA ALA A 114 -6.99 -12.78 -5.94
C ALA A 114 -8.42 -12.48 -6.45
N THR A 115 -9.41 -13.13 -5.86
CA THR A 115 -10.83 -12.77 -6.04
C THR A 115 -11.23 -11.65 -5.09
N LEU A 116 -12.29 -10.91 -5.44
CA LEU A 116 -12.82 -9.86 -4.55
C LEU A 116 -13.23 -10.41 -3.18
N GLU A 117 -13.76 -11.64 -3.14
CA GLU A 117 -14.13 -12.30 -1.88
C GLU A 117 -12.90 -12.54 -0.99
N GLN A 118 -11.80 -13.05 -1.55
CA GLN A 118 -10.56 -13.27 -0.81
C GLN A 118 -9.99 -11.96 -0.25
N VAL A 119 -9.94 -10.92 -1.08
CA VAL A 119 -9.51 -9.57 -0.68
C VAL A 119 -10.37 -9.04 0.45
N THR A 120 -11.70 -9.12 0.29
CA THR A 120 -12.67 -8.64 1.28
C THR A 120 -12.52 -9.37 2.61
N LYS A 121 -12.39 -10.71 2.59
CA LYS A 121 -12.19 -11.54 3.78
C LYS A 121 -10.92 -11.15 4.52
N LEU A 122 -9.83 -10.97 3.79
CA LEU A 122 -8.52 -10.62 4.32
C LEU A 122 -8.52 -9.21 4.94
N MET A 123 -9.16 -8.24 4.28
CA MET A 123 -9.33 -6.89 4.84
C MET A 123 -10.19 -6.89 6.12
N ARG A 124 -11.28 -7.66 6.16
CA ARG A 124 -12.13 -7.77 7.36
C ARG A 124 -11.40 -8.45 8.53
N ALA A 125 -10.60 -9.48 8.26
CA ALA A 125 -9.81 -10.19 9.28
C ALA A 125 -8.79 -9.29 9.99
N SER A 126 -8.41 -8.17 9.38
CA SER A 126 -7.57 -7.12 9.96
C SER A 126 -6.21 -7.59 10.50
N ASN A 127 -5.67 -8.68 9.94
CA ASN A 127 -4.41 -9.26 10.40
C ASN A 127 -3.19 -8.64 9.70
N LEU A 128 -2.83 -7.41 10.08
CA LEU A 128 -1.64 -6.71 9.57
C LEU A 128 -0.30 -7.18 10.16
N ASN A 129 0.79 -6.96 9.45
CA ASN A 129 2.17 -7.16 9.91
C ASN A 129 2.79 -5.84 10.41
N GLU A 130 2.28 -5.35 11.53
CA GLU A 130 2.80 -4.16 12.24
C GLU A 130 4.03 -4.54 13.06
N ASP A 131 5.16 -4.74 12.40
CA ASP A 131 6.44 -4.80 13.11
C ASP A 131 6.75 -3.40 13.66
N ASP A 132 6.35 -3.15 14.90
CA ASP A 132 6.49 -1.85 15.56
C ASP A 132 7.93 -1.35 15.57
N LYS A 133 8.91 -2.24 15.73
CA LYS A 133 10.33 -1.86 15.74
C LYS A 133 10.73 -1.31 14.37
N PHE A 134 10.46 -2.08 13.30
CA PHE A 134 10.77 -1.67 11.94
C PHE A 134 10.10 -0.35 11.57
N TRP A 135 8.80 -0.20 11.87
CA TRP A 135 8.07 1.00 11.49
C TRP A 135 8.46 2.22 12.33
N ASN A 136 8.76 2.05 13.62
CA ASN A 136 9.26 3.16 14.43
C ASN A 136 10.64 3.61 13.97
N GLU A 137 11.54 2.68 13.63
CA GLU A 137 12.87 2.98 13.08
C GLU A 137 12.75 3.74 11.75
N LEU A 138 11.99 3.19 10.79
CA LEU A 138 11.79 3.80 9.48
C LEU A 138 11.16 5.21 9.56
N LEU A 139 10.22 5.42 10.48
CA LEU A 139 9.55 6.71 10.68
C LEU A 139 10.36 7.68 11.56
N SER A 140 11.43 7.24 12.22
CA SER A 140 12.23 8.10 13.10
C SER A 140 13.32 8.92 12.38
N GLU A 141 13.79 8.44 11.22
CA GLU A 141 15.00 8.95 10.53
C GLU A 141 14.80 10.22 9.66
N ASN A 142 14.03 11.19 10.15
CA ASN A 142 13.57 12.39 9.43
C ASN A 142 12.38 12.15 8.52
N LEU A 143 11.34 12.89 8.84
CA LEU A 143 10.19 13.12 8.00
C LEU A 143 10.21 14.62 7.74
N ASP A 144 10.55 15.03 6.52
CA ASP A 144 10.23 16.38 6.05
C ASP A 144 8.80 16.74 6.47
N ALA A 145 8.49 18.03 6.65
CA ALA A 145 7.22 18.59 7.18
C ALA A 145 5.88 18.05 6.58
N GLN A 146 5.93 17.10 5.66
CA GLN A 146 4.82 16.32 5.13
C GLN A 146 4.10 15.51 6.23
N GLU A 147 2.77 15.48 6.11
CA GLU A 147 1.90 14.64 6.92
C GLU A 147 2.07 13.16 6.54
N ILE A 148 2.15 12.29 7.53
CA ILE A 148 2.22 10.84 7.33
C ILE A 148 0.95 10.21 7.81
N THR A 149 0.32 9.43 6.94
CA THR A 149 -0.79 8.57 7.30
C THR A 149 -0.33 7.13 7.42
N PHE A 150 -0.44 6.55 8.61
CA PHE A 150 -0.06 5.17 8.88
C PHE A 150 -1.31 4.30 9.10
N LEU A 151 -1.48 3.27 8.27
CA LEU A 151 -2.52 2.27 8.46
C LEU A 151 -2.18 1.37 9.65
N SER A 152 -3.09 1.29 10.62
CA SER A 152 -2.89 0.45 11.81
C SER A 152 -4.10 -0.43 12.14
N LYS A 153 -3.89 -1.53 12.86
CA LYS A 153 -4.97 -2.36 13.40
C LYS A 153 -5.74 -1.63 14.51
N THR A 154 -5.06 -0.86 15.33
CA THR A 154 -5.62 -0.23 16.53
C THR A 154 -5.69 1.29 16.36
N VAL A 155 -6.73 1.89 16.96
CA VAL A 155 -6.79 3.34 17.12
C VAL A 155 -5.85 3.70 18.26
N ILE A 156 -4.63 4.13 17.93
CA ILE A 156 -3.73 4.70 18.93
C ILE A 156 -4.09 6.17 19.10
N ASN A 157 -4.65 6.51 20.26
CA ASN A 157 -4.83 7.90 20.70
C ASN A 157 -3.46 8.46 21.08
N GLY A 158 -2.70 8.90 20.09
CA GLY A 158 -1.42 9.56 20.27
C GLY A 158 -1.17 10.50 19.09
N THR A 159 -1.43 11.79 19.31
CA THR A 159 -1.13 12.84 18.34
C THR A 159 0.35 13.21 18.47
N ASN A 160 1.20 12.58 17.68
CA ASN A 160 2.40 13.28 17.23
C ASN A 160 1.98 14.14 16.05
N LYS A 161 2.27 15.45 16.06
CA LYS A 161 1.63 16.45 15.15
C LYS A 161 1.72 16.11 13.64
N GLN A 162 2.63 15.22 13.26
CA GLN A 162 2.94 14.86 11.87
C GLN A 162 2.52 13.42 11.48
N LEU A 163 2.26 12.54 12.46
CA LEU A 163 1.90 11.15 12.22
C LEU A 163 0.44 10.90 12.58
N LYS A 164 -0.38 10.71 11.54
CA LYS A 164 -1.79 10.36 11.64
C LYS A 164 -1.97 8.86 11.48
N ARG A 165 -2.53 8.21 12.49
CA ARG A 165 -2.90 6.79 12.39
C ARG A 165 -4.34 6.65 11.91
N VAL A 166 -4.56 5.77 10.94
CA VAL A 166 -5.88 5.42 10.41
C VAL A 166 -6.11 3.95 10.69
N SER A 167 -7.23 3.62 11.34
CA SER A 167 -7.55 2.21 11.61
C SER A 167 -7.96 1.49 10.33
N LEU A 168 -7.56 0.23 10.21
CA LEU A 168 -8.00 -0.62 9.11
C LEU A 168 -9.52 -0.80 9.10
N GLN A 169 -10.18 -0.82 10.27
CA GLN A 169 -11.65 -0.85 10.34
C GLN A 169 -12.29 0.36 9.63
N LYS A 170 -11.71 1.55 9.80
CA LYS A 170 -12.17 2.75 9.08
C LYS A 170 -11.97 2.58 7.58
N VAL A 171 -10.79 2.15 7.14
CA VAL A 171 -10.51 1.89 5.72
C VAL A 171 -11.50 0.87 5.13
N VAL A 172 -11.75 -0.23 5.85
CA VAL A 172 -12.71 -1.27 5.46
C VAL A 172 -14.11 -0.68 5.29
N SER A 173 -14.57 0.15 6.23
CA SER A 173 -15.89 0.78 6.16
C SER A 173 -16.04 1.77 5.00
N GLU A 174 -14.96 2.41 4.57
CA GLU A 174 -14.95 3.35 3.44
C GLU A 174 -14.79 2.65 2.09
N LEU A 175 -14.03 1.55 2.06
CA LEU A 175 -13.59 0.88 0.85
C LEU A 175 -14.57 -0.20 0.38
N LEU A 176 -15.00 -1.09 1.28
CA LEU A 176 -15.80 -2.25 0.87
C LEU A 176 -17.11 -1.89 0.17
N PRO A 177 -17.89 -0.89 0.64
CA PRO A 177 -19.11 -0.49 -0.07
C PRO A 177 -18.85 -0.03 -1.51
N LYS A 178 -17.70 0.61 -1.76
CA LYS A 178 -17.31 1.08 -3.10
C LYS A 178 -16.96 -0.09 -4.02
N LEU A 179 -16.27 -1.10 -3.49
CA LEU A 179 -15.95 -2.31 -4.25
C LEU A 179 -17.19 -3.14 -4.57
N GLU A 180 -18.11 -3.24 -3.61
CA GLU A 180 -19.39 -3.92 -3.79
C GLU A 180 -20.27 -3.21 -4.83
N SER A 181 -20.36 -1.88 -4.78
CA SER A 181 -21.05 -1.08 -5.83
C SER A 181 -20.40 -1.24 -7.20
N ALA A 182 -19.07 -1.17 -7.27
CA ALA A 182 -18.33 -1.32 -8.52
C ALA A 182 -18.51 -2.73 -9.13
N ARG A 183 -18.68 -3.78 -8.31
CA ARG A 183 -19.06 -5.12 -8.79
C ARG A 183 -20.47 -5.14 -9.37
N LEU A 184 -21.44 -4.50 -8.70
CA LEU A 184 -22.83 -4.41 -9.20
C LEU A 184 -22.92 -3.63 -10.52
N GLU A 185 -22.05 -2.64 -10.71
CA GLU A 185 -21.94 -1.83 -11.93
C GLU A 185 -21.09 -2.49 -13.04
N GLY A 186 -20.53 -3.69 -12.80
CA GLY A 186 -19.71 -4.42 -13.77
C GLY A 186 -18.29 -3.85 -13.98
N ILE A 187 -17.84 -2.96 -13.09
CA ILE A 187 -16.50 -2.33 -13.12
C ILE A 187 -15.44 -3.27 -12.54
N VAL A 188 -15.82 -4.08 -11.55
CA VAL A 188 -14.96 -5.11 -10.92
C VAL A 188 -15.51 -6.49 -11.25
N PRO A 189 -14.69 -7.44 -11.73
CA PRO A 189 -15.15 -8.79 -12.05
C PRO A 189 -15.67 -9.53 -10.81
N SER A 190 -16.58 -10.48 -11.05
CA SER A 190 -17.23 -11.32 -10.03
C SER A 190 -16.24 -12.20 -9.27
#